data_AF-A0A5Q0HC58-F1
#
_entry.id   AF-A0A5Q0HC58-F1
#
_cell.length_a   1.000
_cell.length_b   1.000
_cell.length_c   1.000
_cell.angle_alpha   90.00
_cell.angle_beta   90.00
_cell.angle_gamma   90.00
#
_symmetry.space_group_name_H-M   'P 1'
#
loop_
_entity.id
_entity.type
_entity.pdbx_description
1 polymer ?
#
loop_
_entity_poly.entity_id
_entity_poly.type
_entity_poly.pdbx_seq_one_letter_code
_entity_poly.pdbx_strand_id
1 'polypeptide(L)'
;MVVFGARGFFPAPLLVGAREHRLPKDKRMALGRILATVAAAASALLVAPTSHAAGPDAQQDEWVIESHTTPGDVWDQTNWAWDPDYPVIPHPYHGEYNQRWYISDDHTITSKAYGWCVTSLDGKLAGRPCDGSESQQWVGTSYDGYETWLFELGSTDQCATHNGVYKELVLAPCEPGRSDQRWIIRK
;
A
#
# COMPACT_ATOMS: atom_id res chain seq x y z
N MET A 1 7.68 5.93 9.14
CA MET A 1 6.66 5.73 10.18
C MET A 1 5.68 4.74 9.60
N VAL A 2 5.85 3.43 9.83
CA VAL A 2 5.08 2.40 9.11
C VAL A 2 3.57 2.58 9.38
N VAL A 3 2.80 2.87 8.34
CA VAL A 3 1.34 2.96 8.44
C VAL A 3 0.76 1.54 8.39
N PHE A 4 0.40 1.02 9.56
CA PHE A 4 -0.27 -0.28 9.71
C PHE A 4 -1.77 -0.13 9.53
N GLY A 5 -2.32 -0.75 8.48
CA GLY A 5 -3.75 -0.85 8.27
C GLY A 5 -4.40 -1.80 9.28
N ALA A 6 -4.95 -1.28 10.37
CA ALA A 6 -5.87 -2.03 11.22
C ALA A 6 -7.21 -2.17 10.48
N ARG A 7 -7.47 -3.30 9.81
CA ARG A 7 -8.80 -3.61 9.27
C ARG A 7 -9.75 -3.90 10.44
N GLY A 8 -10.53 -2.88 10.81
CA GLY A 8 -11.67 -3.02 11.73
C GLY A 8 -12.80 -3.83 11.09
N PHE A 9 -13.21 -4.89 11.77
CA PHE A 9 -14.36 -5.71 11.42
C PHE A 9 -15.64 -4.94 11.75
N PHE A 10 -16.35 -4.40 10.76
CA PHE A 10 -17.68 -3.82 10.95
C PHE A 10 -18.76 -4.84 10.53
N PRO A 11 -19.67 -5.25 11.43
CA PRO A 11 -20.85 -5.99 11.02
C PRO A 11 -21.84 -5.05 10.33
N ALA A 12 -22.36 -5.47 9.17
CA ALA A 12 -23.41 -4.75 8.46
C ALA A 12 -24.74 -4.82 9.24
N PRO A 13 -25.43 -3.70 9.47
CA PRO A 13 -26.82 -3.74 9.93
C PRO A 13 -27.75 -4.01 8.74
N LEU A 14 -28.44 -5.14 8.80
CA LEU A 14 -29.72 -5.40 8.14
C LEU A 14 -30.73 -4.34 8.58
N LEU A 15 -31.30 -3.56 7.66
CA LEU A 15 -32.54 -2.83 7.91
C LEU A 15 -33.49 -2.87 6.72
N VAL A 16 -34.67 -3.35 7.07
CA VAL A 16 -35.90 -3.64 6.33
C VAL A 16 -36.55 -2.35 5.82
N GLY A 17 -37.26 -2.45 4.69
CA GLY A 17 -37.91 -1.32 4.01
C GLY A 17 -39.32 -0.92 4.45
N ALA A 18 -39.89 -0.06 3.59
CA ALA A 18 -41.23 0.54 3.55
C ALA A 18 -41.49 1.65 4.60
N ARG A 19 -42.15 2.79 4.31
CA ARG A 19 -43.34 3.00 3.49
C ARG A 19 -43.56 4.50 3.24
N GLU A 20 -44.11 4.85 2.08
CA GLU A 20 -44.57 6.18 1.68
C GLU A 20 -45.71 6.73 2.55
N HIS A 21 -45.77 8.06 2.72
CA HIS A 21 -47.03 8.78 2.93
C HIS A 21 -47.02 10.14 2.22
N ARG A 22 -48.10 10.40 1.48
CA ARG A 22 -48.37 11.57 0.63
C ARG A 22 -48.79 12.84 1.40
N LEU A 23 -48.38 13.98 0.82
CA LEU A 23 -48.91 15.36 0.76
C LEU A 23 -50.32 15.68 1.31
N PRO A 24 -50.54 16.93 1.79
CA PRO A 24 -51.12 18.03 0.97
C PRO A 24 -50.52 19.42 1.35
N LYS A 25 -50.80 20.60 0.76
CA LYS A 25 -51.46 21.16 -0.44
C LYS A 25 -51.31 22.69 -0.30
N ASP A 26 -51.03 23.37 -1.41
CA ASP A 26 -51.23 24.80 -1.76
C ASP A 26 -51.10 25.91 -0.69
N LYS A 27 -50.24 26.90 -0.99
CA LYS A 27 -50.61 28.33 -0.93
C LYS A 27 -49.77 29.15 -1.91
N ARG A 28 -50.48 29.95 -2.70
CA ARG A 28 -50.01 30.82 -3.77
C ARG A 28 -49.67 32.23 -3.27
N MET A 29 -48.71 32.84 -3.98
CA MET A 29 -48.47 34.27 -4.24
C MET A 29 -47.96 35.19 -3.11
N ALA A 30 -46.74 35.71 -3.29
CA ALA A 30 -46.46 37.15 -3.27
C ALA A 30 -45.12 37.44 -3.99
N LEU A 31 -45.20 38.19 -5.09
CA LEU A 31 -44.06 38.71 -5.85
C LEU A 31 -43.57 39.97 -5.12
N GLY A 32 -42.44 39.89 -4.42
CA GLY A 32 -41.80 41.02 -3.75
C GLY A 32 -40.39 41.24 -4.29
N ARG A 33 -40.25 42.17 -5.24
CA ARG A 33 -38.96 42.81 -5.55
C ARG A 33 -38.51 43.58 -4.32
N ILE A 34 -37.29 43.37 -3.82
CA ILE A 34 -36.51 44.38 -3.08
C ILE A 34 -35.04 43.93 -2.95
N LEU A 35 -34.16 44.80 -3.45
CA LEU A 35 -32.78 45.11 -3.09
C LEU A 35 -31.71 43.99 -3.12
N ALA A 36 -30.91 44.05 -4.19
CA ALA A 36 -29.54 43.56 -4.19
C ALA A 36 -28.71 44.40 -3.19
N THR A 37 -28.33 43.78 -2.07
CA THR A 37 -27.24 44.26 -1.21
C THR A 37 -25.99 43.45 -1.51
N VAL A 38 -25.01 44.11 -2.11
CA VAL A 38 -23.63 43.65 -2.25
C VAL A 38 -23.07 43.45 -0.83
N ALA A 39 -23.00 42.21 -0.37
CA ALA A 39 -22.21 41.86 0.80
C ALA A 39 -20.78 41.59 0.33
N ALA A 40 -19.86 42.44 0.77
CA ALA A 40 -18.44 42.32 0.52
C ALA A 40 -17.92 40.92 0.89
N ALA A 41 -17.17 40.33 -0.03
CA ALA A 41 -16.45 39.09 0.20
C ALA A 41 -15.40 39.31 1.31
N ALA A 42 -15.70 38.87 2.53
CA ALA A 42 -14.69 38.62 3.54
C ALA A 42 -14.08 37.25 3.21
N SER A 43 -13.11 37.23 2.29
CA SER A 43 -12.20 36.10 2.14
C SER A 43 -11.32 36.04 3.39
N ALA A 44 -11.84 35.44 4.45
CA ALA A 44 -10.98 34.87 5.47
C ALA A 44 -10.23 33.71 4.78
N LEU A 45 -8.98 33.97 4.36
CA LEU A 45 -8.04 32.89 4.11
C LEU A 45 -7.90 32.15 5.44
N LEU A 46 -8.65 31.05 5.57
CA LEU A 46 -8.29 29.97 6.47
C LEU A 46 -6.94 29.46 5.97
N VAL A 47 -5.85 30.01 6.50
CA VAL A 47 -4.57 29.31 6.52
C VAL A 47 -4.83 28.08 7.38
N ALA A 48 -5.25 26.99 6.73
CA ALA A 48 -5.26 25.70 7.37
C ALA A 48 -3.84 25.48 7.94
N PRO A 49 -3.71 24.94 9.17
CA PRO A 49 -2.42 24.50 9.63
C PRO A 49 -1.92 23.50 8.59
N THR A 50 -0.80 23.82 7.94
CA THR A 50 -0.08 22.86 7.12
C THR A 50 0.34 21.75 8.06
N SER A 51 -0.47 20.71 8.13
CA SER A 51 -0.12 19.45 8.78
C SER A 51 1.15 18.97 8.12
N HIS A 52 2.29 19.20 8.80
CA HIS A 52 3.55 18.49 8.66
C HIS A 52 3.73 17.80 7.31
N ALA A 53 3.96 18.57 6.25
CA ALA A 53 4.59 18.01 5.08
C ALA A 53 5.96 17.55 5.55
N ALA A 54 6.20 16.23 5.57
CA ALA A 54 7.50 15.67 5.86
C ALA A 54 8.52 16.43 4.99
N GLY A 55 9.51 17.04 5.63
CA GLY A 55 10.56 17.76 4.91
C GLY A 55 11.27 16.82 3.93
N PRO A 56 11.86 17.35 2.85
CA PRO A 56 12.48 16.54 1.79
C PRO A 56 13.65 15.65 2.25
N ASP A 57 14.09 15.75 3.51
CA ASP A 57 15.24 15.05 4.09
C ASP A 57 14.89 14.11 5.26
N ALA A 58 13.64 13.68 5.41
CA ALA A 58 13.36 12.57 6.33
C ALA A 58 14.02 11.30 5.77
N GLN A 59 15.20 10.96 6.30
CA GLN A 59 15.94 9.74 5.96
C GLN A 59 14.99 8.55 6.04
N GLN A 60 14.68 7.93 4.90
CA GLN A 60 13.86 6.73 4.86
C GLN A 60 14.63 5.59 5.52
N ASP A 61 13.98 4.85 6.41
CA ASP A 61 14.56 3.65 6.99
C ASP A 61 14.80 2.60 5.89
N GLU A 62 16.01 2.03 5.89
CA GLU A 62 16.38 0.93 5.01
C GLU A 62 16.05 -0.40 5.68
N TRP A 63 15.54 -1.35 4.90
CA TRP A 63 15.15 -2.66 5.39
C TRP A 63 15.67 -3.79 4.51
N VAL A 64 15.90 -4.93 5.15
CA VAL A 64 16.10 -6.23 4.52
C VAL A 64 14.85 -7.07 4.79
N ILE A 65 14.31 -7.69 3.75
CA ILE A 65 13.11 -8.54 3.82
C ILE A 65 13.57 -10.00 3.71
N GLU A 66 13.69 -10.69 4.84
CA GLU A 66 14.20 -12.05 4.93
C GLU A 66 13.07 -13.08 4.94
N SER A 67 13.28 -14.22 4.28
CA SER A 67 12.39 -15.37 4.33
C SER A 67 12.33 -15.97 5.73
N HIS A 68 11.12 -16.15 6.24
CA HIS A 68 10.93 -16.92 7.48
C HIS A 68 11.21 -18.42 7.27
N THR A 69 10.83 -18.98 6.12
CA THR A 69 10.97 -20.43 5.83
C THR A 69 12.40 -20.84 5.51
N THR A 70 13.19 -19.93 4.96
CA THR A 70 14.60 -20.19 4.61
C THR A 70 15.45 -19.05 5.15
N PRO A 71 15.81 -19.09 6.45
CA PRO A 71 16.59 -18.04 7.08
C PRO A 71 17.89 -17.77 6.30
N GLY A 72 18.20 -16.49 6.11
CA GLY A 72 19.31 -16.00 5.31
C GLY A 72 18.98 -15.68 3.85
N ASP A 73 17.89 -16.23 3.29
CA ASP A 73 17.39 -15.77 1.99
C ASP A 73 16.64 -14.46 2.15
N VAL A 74 16.97 -13.47 1.34
CA VAL A 74 16.35 -12.14 1.35
C VAL A 74 15.81 -11.78 -0.02
N TRP A 75 14.89 -10.83 -0.06
CA TRP A 75 14.47 -10.23 -1.32
C TRP A 75 15.67 -9.52 -1.96
N ASP A 76 16.00 -9.97 -3.17
CA ASP A 76 17.07 -9.44 -3.99
C ASP A 76 16.51 -9.05 -5.35
N GLN A 77 16.63 -7.78 -5.71
CA GLN A 77 16.38 -7.37 -7.09
C GLN A 77 17.58 -7.74 -7.94
N THR A 78 17.40 -8.72 -8.81
CA THR A 78 18.49 -9.20 -9.64
C THR A 78 19.04 -8.07 -10.53
N ASN A 79 20.33 -8.14 -10.81
CA ASN A 79 21.04 -7.28 -11.76
C ASN A 79 21.46 -8.06 -13.02
N TRP A 80 20.79 -9.18 -13.27
CA TRP A 80 21.19 -10.13 -14.30
C TRP A 80 20.96 -9.51 -15.68
N ALA A 81 22.06 -9.16 -16.35
CA ALA A 81 22.01 -8.51 -17.66
C ALA A 81 21.26 -9.31 -18.76
N TRP A 82 21.03 -10.60 -18.53
CA TRP A 82 20.30 -11.49 -19.44
C TRP A 82 18.80 -11.60 -19.13
N ASP A 83 18.36 -11.19 -17.94
CA ASP A 83 16.95 -11.15 -17.58
C ASP A 83 16.45 -9.70 -17.70
N PRO A 84 15.78 -9.33 -18.81
CA PRO A 84 15.30 -7.97 -19.00
C PRO A 84 14.21 -7.61 -18.00
N ASP A 85 13.64 -8.60 -17.30
CA ASP A 85 12.57 -8.40 -16.35
C ASP A 85 13.06 -8.06 -14.95
N TYR A 86 14.36 -8.09 -14.65
CA TYR A 86 14.93 -7.73 -13.34
C TYR A 86 14.08 -8.27 -12.17
N PRO A 87 13.89 -9.61 -12.10
CA PRO A 87 13.03 -10.22 -11.12
C PRO A 87 13.49 -9.90 -9.70
N VAL A 88 12.54 -9.93 -8.77
CA VAL A 88 12.83 -10.00 -7.34
C VAL A 88 12.84 -11.48 -6.95
N ILE A 89 13.95 -11.94 -6.40
CA ILE A 89 14.18 -13.36 -6.04
C ILE A 89 14.50 -13.47 -4.55
N PRO A 90 14.31 -14.64 -3.91
CA PRO A 90 15.04 -14.99 -2.71
C PRO A 90 16.49 -15.32 -3.05
N HIS A 91 17.42 -14.63 -2.40
CA HIS A 91 18.85 -14.85 -2.56
C HIS A 91 19.55 -14.78 -1.20
N PRO A 92 20.62 -15.56 -0.95
CA PRO A 92 21.39 -15.43 0.27
C PRO A 92 21.85 -13.99 0.49
N TYR A 93 21.67 -13.49 1.72
CA TYR A 93 22.11 -12.15 2.09
C TYR A 93 23.63 -12.00 1.94
N HIS A 94 24.04 -10.96 1.22
CA HIS A 94 25.43 -10.55 1.05
C HIS A 94 25.62 -9.03 1.19
N GLY A 95 24.58 -8.29 1.61
CA GLY A 95 24.70 -6.90 2.07
C GLY A 95 24.76 -5.83 0.99
N GLU A 96 24.52 -6.19 -0.27
CA GLU A 96 24.50 -5.26 -1.40
C GLU A 96 23.23 -4.41 -1.42
N TYR A 97 23.24 -3.29 -2.16
CA TYR A 97 22.10 -2.36 -2.19
C TYR A 97 20.85 -2.92 -2.87
N ASN A 98 20.98 -3.94 -3.72
CA ASN A 98 19.85 -4.59 -4.36
C ASN A 98 19.10 -5.54 -3.41
N GLN A 99 19.61 -5.75 -2.19
CA GLN A 99 18.97 -6.49 -1.10
C GLN A 99 18.38 -5.58 -0.02
N ARG A 100 18.37 -4.26 -0.28
CA ARG A 100 17.88 -3.25 0.65
C ARG A 100 16.72 -2.50 0.03
N TRP A 101 15.72 -2.26 0.86
CA TRP A 101 14.41 -1.79 0.42
C TRP A 101 13.95 -0.63 1.29
N TYR A 102 13.25 0.31 0.67
CA TYR A 102 12.44 1.29 1.35
C TYR A 102 11.00 0.80 1.33
N ILE A 103 10.33 0.84 2.49
CA ILE A 103 8.90 0.55 2.61
C ILE A 103 8.22 1.86 2.98
N SER A 104 7.41 2.38 2.06
CA SER A 104 6.88 3.75 2.11
C SER A 104 5.42 3.80 2.55
N ASP A 105 5.00 4.97 3.04
CA ASP A 105 3.62 5.20 3.50
C ASP A 105 2.60 5.25 2.34
N ASP A 106 3.08 5.37 1.10
CA ASP A 106 2.29 5.27 -0.13
C ASP A 106 2.10 3.81 -0.61
N HIS A 107 2.37 2.84 0.28
CA HIS A 107 2.30 1.41 0.04
C HIS A 107 3.23 0.89 -1.06
N THR A 108 4.26 1.63 -1.43
CA THR A 108 5.31 1.11 -2.33
C THR A 108 6.44 0.44 -1.56
N ILE A 109 7.06 -0.55 -2.18
CA ILE A 109 8.33 -1.12 -1.75
C ILE A 109 9.35 -0.81 -2.84
N THR A 110 10.40 -0.06 -2.52
CA THR A 110 11.35 0.46 -3.51
C THR A 110 12.75 -0.09 -3.27
N SER A 111 13.41 -0.58 -4.32
CA SER A 111 14.80 -1.02 -4.25
C SER A 111 15.73 0.17 -4.01
N LYS A 112 16.64 0.05 -3.04
CA LYS A 112 17.69 1.05 -2.82
C LYS A 112 18.65 1.17 -3.99
N ALA A 113 18.97 0.06 -4.67
CA ALA A 113 19.92 0.07 -5.77
C ALA A 113 19.41 0.84 -7.00
N TYR A 114 18.12 0.72 -7.32
CA TYR A 114 17.57 1.20 -8.60
C TYR A 114 16.51 2.29 -8.47
N GLY A 115 15.95 2.50 -7.28
CA GLY A 115 14.78 3.36 -7.10
C GLY A 115 13.52 2.82 -7.78
N TRP A 116 13.49 1.52 -8.08
CA TRP A 116 12.35 0.85 -8.73
C TRP A 116 11.41 0.24 -7.70
N CYS A 117 10.12 0.27 -8.01
CA CYS A 117 9.08 -0.33 -7.20
C CYS A 117 8.97 -1.83 -7.48
N VAL A 118 8.79 -2.61 -6.42
CA VAL A 118 8.39 -4.02 -6.53
C VAL A 118 7.03 -4.06 -7.22
N THR A 119 6.96 -4.75 -8.34
CA THR A 119 5.83 -4.76 -9.27
C THR A 119 5.42 -6.19 -9.56
N SER A 120 4.12 -6.47 -9.53
CA SER A 120 3.54 -7.71 -10.02
C SER A 120 3.47 -7.71 -11.55
N LEU A 121 4.07 -8.73 -12.16
CA LEU A 121 4.02 -9.01 -13.59
C LEU A 121 3.66 -10.49 -13.78
N ASP A 122 2.46 -10.75 -14.31
CA ASP A 122 1.98 -12.10 -14.60
C ASP A 122 2.12 -13.09 -13.41
N GLY A 123 1.86 -12.60 -12.19
CA GLY A 123 1.94 -13.40 -10.96
C GLY A 123 3.36 -13.59 -10.40
N LYS A 124 4.35 -12.88 -10.92
CA LYS A 124 5.73 -12.82 -10.40
C LYS A 124 6.09 -11.41 -9.96
N LEU A 125 7.13 -11.26 -9.15
CA LEU A 125 7.64 -9.96 -8.72
C LEU A 125 8.88 -9.54 -9.52
N ALA A 126 8.91 -8.27 -9.89
CA ALA A 126 10.00 -7.65 -10.62
C ALA A 126 10.16 -6.18 -10.20
N GLY A 127 11.34 -5.59 -10.41
CA GLY A 127 11.52 -4.15 -10.23
C GLY A 127 11.09 -3.36 -11.47
N ARG A 128 10.20 -2.37 -11.35
CA ARG A 128 9.86 -1.44 -12.45
C ARG A 128 9.90 0.02 -11.98
N PRO A 129 10.00 1.00 -12.91
CA PRO A 129 9.78 2.40 -12.55
C PRO A 129 8.46 2.56 -11.79
N CYS A 130 8.50 3.34 -10.71
CA CYS A 130 7.32 3.59 -9.90
C CYS A 130 6.31 4.44 -10.69
N ASP A 131 5.08 3.92 -10.86
CA ASP A 131 4.01 4.57 -11.62
C ASP A 131 2.70 4.69 -10.83
N GLY A 132 2.67 4.17 -9.59
CA GLY A 132 1.49 4.23 -8.71
C GLY A 132 0.37 3.28 -9.11
N SER A 133 0.62 2.34 -10.02
CA SER A 133 -0.35 1.31 -10.40
C SER A 133 -0.63 0.34 -9.26
N GLU A 134 -1.80 -0.31 -9.29
CA GLU A 134 -2.20 -1.30 -8.28
C GLU A 134 -1.25 -2.50 -8.21
N SER A 135 -0.52 -2.81 -9.29
CA SER A 135 0.50 -3.86 -9.30
C SER A 135 1.77 -3.50 -8.52
N GLN A 136 1.87 -2.26 -8.02
CA GLN A 136 2.99 -1.76 -7.21
C GLN A 136 2.58 -1.40 -5.77
N GLN A 137 1.33 -1.64 -5.40
CA GLN A 137 0.78 -1.31 -4.09
C GLN A 137 0.82 -2.55 -3.19
N TRP A 138 1.40 -2.42 -2.01
CA TRP A 138 1.65 -3.54 -1.10
C TRP A 138 1.13 -3.25 0.31
N VAL A 139 0.39 -4.19 0.87
CA VAL A 139 -0.10 -4.12 2.25
C VAL A 139 0.67 -5.12 3.10
N GLY A 140 1.47 -4.60 4.03
CA GLY A 140 2.16 -5.41 5.04
C GLY A 140 1.26 -5.66 6.24
N THR A 141 0.92 -6.92 6.52
CA THR A 141 0.17 -7.32 7.72
C THR A 141 1.06 -8.17 8.61
N SER A 142 1.17 -7.80 9.88
CA SER A 142 1.87 -8.65 10.86
C SER A 142 1.04 -9.88 11.19
N TYR A 143 1.68 -11.04 11.22
CA TYR A 143 1.04 -12.31 11.54
C TYR A 143 1.30 -12.77 12.98
N ASP A 144 2.57 -12.78 13.42
CA ASP A 144 3.01 -13.34 14.71
C ASP A 144 3.42 -12.25 15.73
N GLY A 145 2.56 -11.27 16.00
CA GLY A 145 2.87 -10.23 17.00
C GLY A 145 4.08 -9.37 16.67
N TYR A 146 4.21 -8.97 15.40
CA TYR A 146 5.29 -8.19 14.79
C TYR A 146 6.59 -8.95 14.50
N GLU A 147 6.64 -10.27 14.72
CA GLU A 147 7.81 -11.09 14.35
C GLU A 147 7.89 -11.37 12.84
N THR A 148 6.75 -11.69 12.23
CA THR A 148 6.64 -12.01 10.80
C THR A 148 5.53 -11.21 10.12
N TRP A 149 5.67 -11.06 8.80
CA TRP A 149 4.86 -10.22 7.94
C TRP A 149 4.40 -10.98 6.70
N LEU A 150 3.16 -10.74 6.30
CA LEU A 150 2.64 -11.07 4.98
C LEU A 150 2.62 -9.79 4.14
N PHE A 151 3.10 -9.85 2.90
CA PHE A 151 2.99 -8.76 1.94
C PHE A 151 1.95 -9.11 0.88
N GLU A 152 0.76 -8.52 1.02
CA GLU A 152 -0.35 -8.66 0.06
C GLU A 152 -0.22 -7.61 -1.05
N LEU A 153 -0.45 -8.00 -2.31
CA LEU A 153 -0.57 -7.05 -3.40
C LEU A 153 -1.93 -6.33 -3.32
N GLY A 154 -1.91 -5.05 -2.95
CA GLY A 154 -3.08 -4.19 -2.85
C GLY A 154 -4.18 -4.82 -2.00
N SER A 155 -5.32 -5.09 -2.62
CA SER A 155 -6.45 -5.83 -2.01
C SER A 155 -6.82 -7.07 -2.84
N THR A 156 -5.83 -7.72 -3.45
CA THR A 156 -6.03 -8.84 -4.37
C THR A 156 -6.12 -10.20 -3.67
N ASP A 157 -5.88 -10.26 -2.35
CA ASP A 157 -5.74 -11.52 -1.59
C ASP A 157 -4.60 -12.41 -2.10
N GLN A 158 -3.59 -11.81 -2.75
CA GLN A 158 -2.38 -12.49 -3.21
C GLN A 158 -1.15 -12.01 -2.45
N CYS A 159 -0.40 -12.95 -1.89
CA CYS A 159 0.77 -12.69 -1.06
C CYS A 159 2.07 -13.06 -1.79
N ALA A 160 3.09 -12.23 -1.58
CA ALA A 160 4.45 -12.54 -2.01
C ALA A 160 4.94 -13.83 -1.34
N THR A 161 5.34 -14.79 -2.17
CA THR A 161 5.63 -16.17 -1.76
C THR A 161 7.02 -16.56 -2.23
N HIS A 162 7.81 -17.13 -1.32
CA HIS A 162 9.10 -17.75 -1.61
C HIS A 162 8.89 -19.01 -2.46
N ASN A 163 9.49 -19.07 -3.64
CA ASN A 163 9.33 -20.17 -4.60
C ASN A 163 10.62 -20.99 -4.82
N GLY A 164 11.58 -20.86 -3.89
CA GLY A 164 12.91 -21.44 -3.97
C GLY A 164 14.01 -20.40 -4.21
N VAL A 165 15.23 -20.73 -3.79
CA VAL A 165 16.41 -19.87 -3.94
C VAL A 165 16.70 -19.63 -5.42
N TYR A 166 17.07 -18.41 -5.79
CA TYR A 166 17.36 -17.99 -7.17
C TYR A 166 16.18 -18.09 -8.14
N LYS A 167 14.95 -18.22 -7.64
CA LYS A 167 13.73 -18.21 -8.45
C LYS A 167 12.95 -16.95 -8.16
N GLU A 168 12.17 -16.48 -9.12
CA GLU A 168 11.31 -15.32 -8.92
C GLU A 168 10.36 -15.56 -7.75
N LEU A 169 10.20 -14.54 -6.90
CA LEU A 169 9.08 -14.49 -5.98
C LEU A 169 7.79 -14.51 -6.78
N VAL A 170 6.82 -15.28 -6.30
CA VAL A 170 5.53 -15.45 -6.96
C VAL A 170 4.41 -14.91 -6.07
N LEU A 171 3.27 -14.64 -6.69
CA LEU A 171 2.02 -14.37 -6.00
C LEU A 171 1.23 -15.66 -5.89
N ALA A 172 0.80 -15.97 -4.67
CA ALA A 172 -0.14 -17.04 -4.38
C ALA A 172 -1.24 -16.51 -3.46
N PRO A 173 -2.42 -17.17 -3.38
CA PRO A 173 -3.45 -16.79 -2.41
C PRO A 173 -2.86 -16.64 -1.00
N CYS A 174 -3.24 -15.58 -0.29
CA CYS A 174 -2.78 -15.33 1.07
C CYS A 174 -3.30 -16.41 2.02
N GLU A 175 -2.40 -17.22 2.55
CA GLU A 175 -2.70 -18.29 3.50
C GLU A 175 -1.84 -18.09 4.74
N PRO A 176 -2.38 -17.51 5.84
CA PRO A 176 -1.56 -17.14 6.98
C PRO A 176 -0.79 -18.32 7.62
N GLY A 177 -1.28 -19.55 7.46
CA GLY A 177 -0.60 -20.77 7.90
C GLY A 177 0.64 -21.16 7.10
N ARG A 178 0.84 -20.60 5.90
CA ARG A 178 1.97 -20.90 5.01
C ARG A 178 3.20 -20.13 5.42
N SER A 179 4.24 -20.85 5.83
CA SER A 179 5.49 -20.25 6.27
C SER A 179 6.24 -19.56 5.12
N ASP A 180 6.08 -20.03 3.87
CA ASP A 180 6.78 -19.52 2.68
C ASP A 180 6.24 -18.18 2.18
N GLN A 181 5.14 -17.70 2.78
CA GLN A 181 4.59 -16.36 2.58
C GLN A 181 4.99 -15.38 3.68
N ARG A 182 5.68 -15.88 4.71
CA ARG A 182 6.07 -15.07 5.88
C ARG A 182 7.48 -14.52 5.71
N TRP A 183 7.59 -13.25 6.04
CA TRP A 183 8.81 -12.47 5.90
C TRP A 183 9.17 -11.78 7.20
N ILE A 184 10.47 -11.65 7.47
CA ILE A 184 11.03 -10.96 8.62
C ILE A 184 11.64 -9.66 8.10
N ILE A 185 11.26 -8.53 8.68
CA ILE A 185 11.80 -7.22 8.31
C ILE A 185 12.95 -6.88 9.27
N ARG A 186 14.14 -6.65 8.74
CA ARG A 186 15.35 -6.29 9.51
C ARG A 186 15.94 -4.95 9.08
N LYS A 187 16.61 -4.26 10.01
CA LYS A 187 17.49 -3.13 9.70
C LYS A 187 18.88 -3.60 9.31
#